data_AF-A0A7K2MSP6-F1
#
_entry.id   AF-A0A7K2MSP6-F1
#
_cell.length_a   1.000
_cell.length_b   1.000
_cell.length_c   1.000
_cell.angle_alpha   90.00
_cell.angle_beta   90.00
_cell.angle_gamma   90.00
#
_symmetry.space_group_name_H-M   'P 1'
#
loop_
_entity.id
_entity.type
_entity.pdbx_description
1 polymer ?
#
loop_
_entity_poly.entity_id
_entity_poly.type
_entity_poly.pdbx_seq_one_letter_code
_entity_poly.pdbx_strand_id
1 'polypeptide(L)'
;MSTEKFERGLAPGALLLCRAEPDAVAAVAPLLGERMPLLRAGEGWSVIVPEGGPWRDGGEPVDRVVTGWAAALAVGAPWPVLALWWDADRAGYTLASGFRRPVGYVWLANGTPAGEDEAMRTFAARLGLDPVLDVQSLDRLTRPDPDADREPGAAGAGARSRLRGLLAVLTRAGISLPAGLDPGEGAERLGAAA
;
A
#
# COMPACT_ATOMS: atom_id res chain seq x y z
N MET A 1 23.98 -30.46 -2.16
CA MET A 1 24.77 -29.21 -2.21
C MET A 1 24.49 -28.62 -3.59
N SER A 2 23.74 -27.54 -3.75
CA SER A 2 23.85 -26.26 -3.04
C SER A 2 22.47 -25.65 -2.81
N THR A 3 22.11 -25.46 -1.54
CA THR A 3 21.10 -24.50 -1.12
C THR A 3 21.75 -23.13 -1.24
N GLU A 4 21.69 -22.55 -2.45
CA GLU A 4 22.02 -21.15 -2.64
C GLU A 4 21.04 -20.34 -1.81
N LYS A 5 21.61 -19.69 -0.80
CA LYS A 5 21.07 -18.58 -0.02
C LYS A 5 20.39 -17.60 -1.00
N PHE A 6 19.10 -17.75 -1.21
CA PHE A 6 18.31 -16.63 -1.71
C PHE A 6 18.39 -15.56 -0.64
N GLU A 7 19.06 -14.47 -0.99
CA GLU A 7 19.08 -13.26 -0.20
C GLU A 7 17.64 -12.93 0.21
N ARG A 8 17.45 -12.56 1.48
CA ARG A 8 16.15 -12.16 2.03
C ARG A 8 15.68 -10.87 1.34
N GLY A 9 15.17 -10.98 0.13
CA GLY A 9 14.28 -9.98 -0.45
C GLY A 9 13.04 -9.86 0.42
N LEU A 10 12.40 -8.68 0.42
CA LEU A 10 11.12 -8.51 1.10
C LEU A 10 10.15 -9.59 0.64
N ALA A 11 9.54 -10.30 1.59
CA ALA A 11 8.37 -11.10 1.29
C ALA A 11 7.23 -10.18 0.82
N PRO A 12 6.52 -10.52 -0.26
CA PRO A 12 5.46 -9.67 -0.79
C PRO A 12 4.34 -9.51 0.24
N GLY A 13 3.79 -8.31 0.30
CA GLY A 13 2.75 -7.94 1.25
C GLY A 13 1.92 -6.78 0.73
N ALA A 14 0.75 -6.63 1.33
CA ALA A 14 -0.19 -5.59 0.97
C ALA A 14 -1.16 -5.27 2.10
N LEU A 15 -1.79 -4.10 2.00
CA LEU A 15 -2.86 -3.63 2.88
C LEU A 15 -3.92 -2.93 2.02
N LEU A 16 -5.19 -3.11 2.35
CA LEU A 16 -6.30 -2.37 1.73
C LEU A 16 -6.92 -1.45 2.77
N LEU A 17 -6.70 -0.14 2.62
CA LEU A 17 -7.26 0.90 3.48
C LEU A 17 -8.59 1.39 2.92
N CYS A 18 -9.66 1.21 3.68
CA CYS A 18 -11.02 1.56 3.32
C CYS A 18 -11.43 2.80 4.11
N ARG A 19 -11.93 3.86 3.45
CA ARG A 19 -12.45 5.06 4.12
C ARG A 19 -13.86 4.84 4.67
N ALA A 20 -13.98 3.85 5.55
CA ALA A 20 -15.21 3.47 6.23
C ALA A 20 -14.90 2.75 7.54
N GLU A 21 -15.90 2.70 8.43
CA GLU A 21 -15.85 1.91 9.65
C GLU A 21 -15.90 0.40 9.36
N PRO A 22 -15.35 -0.46 10.26
CA PRO A 22 -15.22 -1.90 9.99
C PRO A 22 -16.54 -2.57 9.62
N ASP A 23 -17.65 -2.21 10.25
CA ASP A 23 -18.96 -2.84 9.99
C ASP A 23 -19.43 -2.62 8.54
N ALA A 24 -19.16 -1.44 7.97
CA ALA A 24 -19.51 -1.14 6.59
C ALA A 24 -18.60 -1.90 5.60
N VAL A 25 -17.32 -2.09 5.96
CA VAL A 25 -16.37 -2.84 5.13
C VAL A 25 -16.65 -4.34 5.19
N ALA A 26 -17.04 -4.86 6.36
CA ALA A 26 -17.39 -6.27 6.56
C ALA A 26 -18.54 -6.74 5.65
N ALA A 27 -19.43 -5.83 5.25
CA ALA A 27 -20.53 -6.12 4.33
C ALA A 27 -20.06 -6.39 2.88
N VAL A 28 -18.91 -5.84 2.46
CA VAL A 28 -18.40 -5.94 1.09
C VAL A 28 -17.14 -6.78 0.96
N ALA A 29 -16.35 -6.92 2.03
CA ALA A 29 -15.10 -7.70 2.05
C ALA A 29 -15.26 -9.17 1.57
N PRO A 30 -16.36 -9.89 1.86
CA PRO A 30 -16.55 -11.26 1.35
C PRO A 30 -16.58 -11.36 -0.18
N LEU A 31 -16.83 -10.27 -0.91
CA LEU A 31 -16.79 -10.26 -2.38
C LEU A 31 -15.40 -10.51 -2.94
N LEU A 32 -14.35 -10.34 -2.14
CA LEU A 32 -12.97 -10.59 -2.54
C LEU A 32 -12.63 -12.08 -2.65
N GLY A 33 -13.48 -12.96 -2.10
CA GLY A 33 -13.32 -14.41 -2.22
C GLY A 33 -12.28 -15.03 -1.29
N GLU A 34 -11.71 -14.27 -0.35
CA GLU A 34 -10.75 -14.75 0.65
C GLU A 34 -11.11 -14.28 2.05
N ARG A 35 -10.67 -15.05 3.06
CA ARG A 35 -10.71 -14.59 4.44
C ARG A 35 -9.59 -13.59 4.64
N MET A 36 -9.93 -12.42 5.15
CA MET A 36 -8.96 -11.37 5.40
C MET A 36 -9.33 -10.69 6.72
N PRO A 37 -8.42 -10.66 7.71
CA PRO A 37 -8.60 -9.85 8.91
C PRO A 37 -8.96 -8.41 8.56
N LEU A 38 -9.90 -7.85 9.33
CA LEU A 38 -10.41 -6.49 9.19
C LEU A 38 -10.29 -5.77 10.53
N LEU A 39 -9.59 -4.64 10.53
CA LEU A 39 -9.28 -3.86 11.71
C LEU A 39 -9.63 -2.39 11.49
N ARG A 40 -9.79 -1.64 12.58
CA ARG A 40 -9.83 -0.18 12.51
C ARG A 40 -8.42 0.36 12.19
N ALA A 41 -8.34 1.35 11.32
CA ALA A 41 -7.10 1.98 10.87
C ALA A 41 -7.12 3.49 11.07
N GLY A 42 -7.60 3.94 12.22
CA GLY A 42 -7.81 5.35 12.57
C GLY A 42 -9.26 5.82 12.43
N GLU A 43 -9.47 7.13 12.43
CA GLU A 43 -10.81 7.73 12.44
C GLU A 43 -11.45 7.69 11.05
N GLY A 44 -12.57 6.97 10.90
CA GLY A 44 -13.24 6.83 9.60
C GLY A 44 -12.51 5.92 8.62
N TRP A 45 -11.54 5.13 9.10
CA TRP A 45 -10.73 4.22 8.29
C TRP A 45 -10.67 2.82 8.88
N SER A 46 -10.65 1.84 7.99
CA SER A 46 -10.40 0.44 8.30
C SER A 46 -9.31 -0.12 7.40
N VAL A 47 -8.67 -1.19 7.84
CA VAL A 47 -7.67 -1.92 7.05
C VAL A 47 -8.08 -3.38 6.93
N ILE A 48 -8.09 -3.89 5.70
CA ILE A 48 -8.13 -5.31 5.40
C ILE A 48 -6.69 -5.77 5.19
N VAL A 49 -6.33 -6.89 5.80
CA VAL A 49 -5.02 -7.52 5.71
C VAL A 49 -5.13 -8.80 4.90
N PRO A 50 -4.72 -8.82 3.63
CA PRO A 50 -4.84 -10.04 2.82
C PRO A 50 -3.83 -11.10 3.25
N GLU A 51 -4.28 -12.35 3.32
CA GLU A 51 -3.40 -13.52 3.58
C GLU A 51 -2.44 -13.79 2.41
N GLY A 52 -2.77 -13.29 1.22
CA GLY A 52 -1.90 -13.21 0.05
C GLY A 52 -1.82 -14.47 -0.80
N GLY A 53 -2.80 -15.37 -0.72
CA GLY A 53 -2.81 -16.62 -1.50
C GLY A 53 -2.39 -16.46 -2.97
N PRO A 54 -2.99 -15.52 -3.75
CA PRO A 54 -2.74 -15.39 -5.18
C PRO A 54 -1.30 -15.02 -5.57
N TRP A 55 -0.57 -14.29 -4.72
CA TRP A 55 0.81 -13.87 -4.99
C TRP A 55 1.87 -14.64 -4.18
N ARG A 56 1.48 -15.32 -3.09
CA ARG A 56 2.39 -16.17 -2.31
C ARG A 56 2.90 -17.37 -3.10
N ASP A 57 2.04 -17.95 -3.94
CA ASP A 57 2.37 -19.12 -4.75
C ASP A 57 3.01 -18.75 -6.10
N GLY A 58 3.41 -17.47 -6.27
CA GLY A 58 4.00 -16.97 -7.52
C GLY A 58 3.03 -16.91 -8.70
N GLY A 59 1.72 -16.96 -8.43
CA GLY A 59 0.68 -16.97 -9.47
C GLY A 59 0.50 -15.62 -10.17
N GLU A 60 0.30 -14.56 -9.40
CA GLU A 60 0.12 -13.20 -9.92
C GLU A 60 0.96 -12.16 -9.17
N PRO A 61 1.41 -11.09 -9.86
CA PRO A 61 2.06 -9.95 -9.20
C PRO A 61 1.15 -9.31 -8.14
N VAL A 62 1.71 -9.00 -6.96
CA VAL A 62 0.96 -8.42 -5.83
C VAL A 62 0.21 -7.15 -6.24
N ASP A 63 0.84 -6.26 -7.00
CA ASP A 63 0.27 -4.99 -7.46
C ASP A 63 -1.00 -5.17 -8.29
N ARG A 64 -1.00 -6.18 -9.18
CA ARG A 64 -2.15 -6.51 -10.02
C ARG A 64 -3.32 -7.02 -9.19
N VAL A 65 -3.07 -7.97 -8.29
CA VAL A 65 -4.12 -8.58 -7.44
C VAL A 65 -4.77 -7.53 -6.57
N VAL A 66 -3.97 -6.74 -5.84
CA VAL A 66 -4.51 -5.79 -4.87
C VAL A 66 -5.17 -4.58 -5.52
N THR A 67 -4.72 -4.21 -6.73
CA THR A 67 -5.41 -3.20 -7.54
C THR A 67 -6.79 -3.70 -7.97
N GLY A 68 -6.91 -4.97 -8.34
CA GLY A 68 -8.17 -5.62 -8.65
C GLY A 68 -9.12 -5.62 -7.45
N TRP A 69 -8.64 -6.00 -6.27
CA TRP A 69 -9.44 -5.98 -5.04
C TRP A 69 -9.86 -4.57 -4.62
N ALA A 70 -8.96 -3.58 -4.69
CA ALA A 70 -9.31 -2.19 -4.40
C ALA A 70 -10.40 -1.67 -5.36
N ALA A 71 -10.31 -2.00 -6.64
CA ALA A 71 -11.34 -1.65 -7.61
C ALA A 71 -12.68 -2.35 -7.31
N ALA A 72 -12.67 -3.65 -6.98
CA ALA A 72 -13.87 -4.40 -6.63
C ALA A 72 -14.58 -3.82 -5.39
N LEU A 73 -13.84 -3.53 -4.33
CA LEU A 73 -14.37 -2.86 -3.14
C LEU A 73 -14.92 -1.47 -3.45
N ALA A 74 -14.17 -0.67 -4.22
CA ALA A 74 -14.54 0.70 -4.54
C ALA A 74 -15.77 0.79 -5.44
N VAL A 75 -16.05 -0.23 -6.27
CA VAL A 75 -17.29 -0.32 -7.06
C VAL A 75 -18.47 -0.72 -6.17
N GLY A 76 -18.24 -1.60 -5.19
CA GLY A 76 -19.27 -2.07 -4.26
C GLY A 76 -19.64 -1.08 -3.14
N ALA A 77 -18.94 0.05 -3.03
CA ALA A 77 -19.09 0.98 -1.91
C ALA A 77 -18.92 2.45 -2.31
N PRO A 78 -19.54 3.40 -1.57
CA PRO A 78 -19.47 4.83 -1.89
C PRO A 78 -18.15 5.51 -1.45
N TRP A 79 -17.23 4.77 -0.83
CA TRP A 79 -15.98 5.29 -0.26
C TRP A 79 -14.75 4.81 -1.05
N PRO A 80 -13.65 5.60 -1.06
CA PRO A 80 -12.42 5.20 -1.72
C PRO A 80 -11.69 4.06 -0.99
N VAL A 81 -10.95 3.25 -1.76
CA VAL A 81 -10.06 2.19 -1.27
C VAL A 81 -8.63 2.49 -1.71
N LEU A 82 -7.70 2.51 -0.76
CA LEU A 82 -6.28 2.66 -0.99
C LEU A 82 -5.58 1.32 -0.78
N ALA A 83 -5.11 0.70 -1.87
CA ALA A 83 -4.20 -0.43 -1.82
C ALA A 83 -2.77 0.06 -1.60
N LEU A 84 -2.08 -0.49 -0.61
CA LEU A 84 -0.64 -0.41 -0.44
C LEU A 84 -0.06 -1.78 -0.75
N TRP A 85 1.08 -1.84 -1.45
CA TRP A 85 1.72 -3.10 -1.80
C TRP A 85 3.23 -2.96 -1.90
N TRP A 86 3.92 -4.08 -1.71
CA TRP A 86 5.37 -4.20 -1.86
C TRP A 86 5.76 -5.62 -2.21
N ASP A 87 6.87 -5.75 -2.93
CA ASP A 87 7.58 -6.99 -3.22
C ASP A 87 9.10 -6.77 -3.09
N ALA A 88 9.90 -7.68 -3.60
CA ALA A 88 11.36 -7.58 -3.54
C ALA A 88 11.92 -6.41 -4.38
N ASP A 89 11.22 -6.03 -5.45
CA ASP A 89 11.71 -5.14 -6.48
C ASP A 89 11.08 -3.74 -6.42
N ARG A 90 9.86 -3.64 -5.88
CA ARG A 90 9.01 -2.44 -5.97
C ARG A 90 8.08 -2.32 -4.78
N ALA A 91 7.63 -1.10 -4.56
CA ALA A 91 6.50 -0.82 -3.68
C ALA A 91 5.66 0.31 -4.25
N GLY A 92 4.39 0.36 -3.88
CA GLY A 92 3.51 1.38 -4.42
C GLY A 92 2.16 1.41 -3.76
N TYR A 93 1.31 2.26 -4.33
CA TYR A 93 -0.08 2.34 -3.95
C TYR A 93 -1.00 2.51 -5.16
N THR A 94 -2.26 2.14 -4.97
CA THR A 94 -3.35 2.44 -5.89
C THR A 94 -4.57 2.91 -5.11
N LEU A 95 -5.12 4.07 -5.48
CA LEU A 95 -6.38 4.60 -4.96
C LEU A 95 -7.50 4.38 -5.97
N ALA A 96 -8.47 3.55 -5.60
CA ALA A 96 -9.70 3.29 -6.35
C ALA A 96 -10.90 4.03 -5.70
N SER A 97 -11.85 4.47 -6.52
CA SER A 97 -13.06 5.16 -6.04
C SER A 97 -14.17 5.06 -7.07
N GLY A 98 -15.17 4.19 -6.82
CA GLY A 98 -16.23 3.90 -7.76
C GLY A 98 -15.70 3.52 -9.14
N PHE A 99 -16.28 4.14 -10.17
CA PHE A 99 -15.91 3.94 -11.58
C PHE A 99 -14.83 4.92 -12.07
N ARG A 100 -14.20 5.71 -11.19
CA ARG A 100 -13.15 6.64 -11.60
C ARG A 100 -11.88 5.86 -11.94
N ARG A 101 -11.10 6.36 -12.92
CA ARG A 101 -9.77 5.80 -13.22
C ARG A 101 -8.93 5.77 -11.93
N PRO A 102 -8.41 4.60 -11.51
CA PRO A 102 -7.52 4.51 -10.36
C PRO A 102 -6.30 5.41 -10.53
N VAL A 103 -5.80 5.95 -9.43
CA VAL A 103 -4.55 6.73 -9.41
C VAL A 103 -3.55 6.00 -8.52
N GLY A 104 -2.32 5.83 -8.98
CA GLY A 104 -1.31 5.10 -8.23
C GLY A 104 0.08 5.64 -8.48
N TYR A 105 1.01 5.25 -7.62
CA TYR A 105 2.42 5.60 -7.74
C TYR A 105 3.27 4.41 -7.31
N VAL A 106 4.45 4.30 -7.91
CA VAL A 106 5.38 3.18 -7.71
C VAL A 106 6.79 3.71 -7.45
N TRP A 107 7.49 3.05 -6.54
CA TRP A 107 8.91 3.20 -6.29
C TRP A 107 9.61 1.88 -6.54
N LEU A 108 10.81 1.92 -7.14
CA LEU A 108 11.71 0.77 -7.23
C LEU A 108 12.32 0.46 -5.85
N ALA A 109 12.97 -0.70 -5.72
CA ALA A 109 13.54 -1.21 -4.46
C ALA A 109 14.43 -0.21 -3.73
N ASN A 110 15.23 0.56 -4.47
CA ASN A 110 16.11 1.62 -3.95
C ASN A 110 15.37 2.94 -3.63
N GLY A 111 14.05 2.98 -3.80
CA GLY A 111 13.23 4.16 -3.57
C GLY A 111 13.20 5.14 -4.75
N THR A 112 13.75 4.76 -5.91
CA THR A 112 13.67 5.56 -7.13
C THR A 112 12.20 5.70 -7.56
N PRO A 113 11.72 6.93 -7.78
CA PRO A 113 10.37 7.18 -8.31
C PRO A 113 10.20 6.57 -9.71
N ALA A 114 9.10 5.87 -9.93
CA ALA A 114 8.74 5.26 -11.23
C ALA A 114 7.30 5.59 -11.67
N GLY A 115 6.63 6.54 -10.99
CA GLY A 115 5.29 7.01 -11.33
C GLY A 115 5.26 8.44 -11.87
N GLU A 116 4.10 8.87 -12.37
CA GLU A 116 3.87 10.24 -12.83
C GLU A 116 3.60 11.19 -11.65
N ASP A 117 4.26 12.35 -11.61
CA ASP A 117 4.11 13.33 -10.53
C ASP A 117 2.67 13.85 -10.38
N GLU A 118 1.92 13.95 -11.49
CA GLU A 118 0.50 14.34 -11.47
C GLU A 118 -0.38 13.37 -10.66
N ALA A 119 0.07 12.13 -10.47
CA ALA A 119 -0.62 11.14 -9.66
C ALA A 119 -0.66 11.57 -8.18
N MET A 120 0.39 12.21 -7.64
CA MET A 120 0.41 12.67 -6.24
C MET A 120 -0.62 13.76 -5.97
N ARG A 121 -0.72 14.73 -6.88
CA ARG A 121 -1.69 15.83 -6.78
C ARG A 121 -3.13 15.32 -6.88
N THR A 122 -3.38 14.43 -7.83
CA THR A 122 -4.69 13.78 -8.00
C THR A 122 -5.05 12.92 -6.78
N PHE A 123 -4.09 12.20 -6.23
CA PHE A 123 -4.24 11.39 -5.02
C PHE A 123 -4.61 12.26 -3.80
N ALA A 124 -3.86 13.32 -3.55
CA ALA A 124 -4.12 14.26 -2.47
C ALA A 124 -5.53 14.88 -2.56
N ALA A 125 -5.91 15.36 -3.74
CA ALA A 125 -7.22 15.94 -3.98
C ALA A 125 -8.37 14.95 -3.71
N ARG A 126 -8.21 13.68 -4.08
CA ARG A 126 -9.25 12.65 -3.87
C ARG A 126 -9.39 12.21 -2.42
N LEU A 127 -8.32 12.29 -1.63
CA LEU A 127 -8.37 12.01 -0.21
C LEU A 127 -8.81 13.22 0.63
N GLY A 128 -8.75 14.42 0.05
CA GLY A 128 -9.03 15.67 0.76
C GLY A 128 -7.86 16.10 1.65
N LEU A 129 -6.63 15.80 1.22
CA LEU A 129 -5.42 16.28 1.88
C LEU A 129 -5.22 17.78 1.64
N ASP A 130 -4.43 18.43 2.50
CA ASP A 130 -4.13 19.85 2.34
C ASP A 130 -3.38 20.09 1.01
N PRO A 131 -3.89 21.00 0.14
CA PRO A 131 -3.34 21.18 -1.20
C PRO A 131 -1.96 21.85 -1.21
N VAL A 132 -1.47 22.32 -0.06
CA VAL A 132 -0.17 23.00 0.07
C VAL A 132 0.80 22.14 0.86
N LEU A 133 0.53 21.88 2.14
CA LEU A 133 1.45 21.22 3.07
C LEU A 133 1.58 19.72 2.79
N ASP A 134 0.46 19.05 2.53
CA ASP A 134 0.47 17.60 2.31
C ASP A 134 0.97 17.28 0.90
N VAL A 135 0.54 18.06 -0.11
CA VAL A 135 1.07 17.95 -1.48
C VAL A 135 2.58 18.19 -1.51
N GLN A 136 3.11 19.19 -0.79
CA GLN A 136 4.56 19.38 -0.70
C GLN A 136 5.28 18.19 -0.06
N SER A 137 4.66 17.54 0.92
CA SER A 137 5.24 16.36 1.56
C SER A 137 5.24 15.15 0.62
N LEU A 138 4.18 14.98 -0.17
CA LEU A 138 4.09 13.95 -1.21
C LEU A 138 5.07 14.21 -2.37
N ASP A 139 5.20 15.45 -2.82
CA ASP A 139 6.15 15.85 -3.88
C ASP A 139 7.62 15.59 -3.48
N ARG A 140 7.94 15.48 -2.18
CA ARG A 140 9.29 15.05 -1.73
C ARG A 140 9.50 13.56 -1.94
N LEU A 141 8.44 12.74 -1.91
CA LEU A 141 8.51 11.30 -2.13
C LEU A 141 8.77 10.95 -3.60
N THR A 142 8.52 11.88 -4.53
CA THR A 142 8.76 11.69 -5.97
C THR A 142 10.13 12.18 -6.42
N ARG A 143 10.95 12.73 -5.52
CA ARG A 143 12.30 13.19 -5.85
C ARG A 143 13.32 12.09 -5.62
N PRO A 144 14.34 11.95 -6.48
CA PRO A 144 15.49 11.09 -6.20
C PRO A 144 16.09 11.41 -4.83
N ASP A 145 16.42 10.37 -4.07
CA ASP A 145 17.15 10.52 -2.81
C ASP A 145 18.65 10.52 -3.12
N PRO A 146 19.38 11.61 -2.87
CA PRO A 146 20.80 11.71 -3.20
C PRO A 146 21.69 10.72 -2.43
N ASP A 147 21.19 10.15 -1.33
CA ASP A 147 21.95 9.19 -0.51
C ASP A 147 21.54 7.72 -0.78
N ALA A 148 20.55 7.48 -1.65
CA ALA A 148 20.08 6.12 -1.97
C ALA A 148 21.17 5.21 -2.56
N ASP A 149 22.14 5.77 -3.30
CA ASP A 149 23.26 5.02 -3.88
C ASP A 149 24.46 4.88 -2.94
N ARG A 150 24.44 5.59 -1.79
CA ARG A 150 25.58 5.66 -0.85
C ARG A 150 25.48 4.65 0.27
N GLU A 151 24.27 4.22 0.63
CA GLU A 151 24.07 3.17 1.62
C GLU A 151 23.78 1.83 0.94
N PRO A 152 24.64 0.80 1.11
CA PRO A 152 24.27 -0.57 0.82
C PRO A 152 23.22 -1.03 1.86
N GLY A 153 21.98 -0.59 1.68
CA GLY A 153 20.83 -0.99 2.47
C GLY A 153 20.31 -2.36 2.07
N ALA A 154 19.57 -3.01 2.97
CA ALA A 154 18.87 -4.25 2.64
C ALA A 154 17.99 -4.06 1.38
N ALA A 155 17.90 -5.08 0.52
CA ALA A 155 17.05 -5.06 -0.68
C ALA A 155 15.63 -4.55 -0.32
N GLY A 156 15.14 -3.56 -1.08
CA GLY A 156 13.82 -2.94 -0.87
C GLY A 156 13.73 -1.87 0.23
N ALA A 157 14.83 -1.53 0.93
CA ALA A 157 14.81 -0.54 2.01
C ALA A 157 14.38 0.87 1.57
N GLY A 158 14.74 1.28 0.36
CA GLY A 158 14.34 2.58 -0.19
C GLY A 158 12.84 2.64 -0.46
N ALA A 159 12.29 1.63 -1.15
CA ALA A 159 10.86 1.50 -1.41
C ALA A 159 10.04 1.49 -0.12
N ARG A 160 10.51 0.74 0.90
CA ARG A 160 9.90 0.70 2.23
C ARG A 160 9.86 2.08 2.88
N SER A 161 10.97 2.81 2.82
CA SER A 161 11.07 4.16 3.40
C SER A 161 10.09 5.14 2.72
N ARG A 162 9.87 5.00 1.40
CA ARG A 162 8.86 5.79 0.68
C ARG A 162 7.44 5.48 1.12
N LEU A 163 7.08 4.20 1.28
CA LEU A 163 5.77 3.81 1.81
C LEU A 163 5.53 4.30 3.24
N ARG A 164 6.54 4.22 4.11
CA ARG A 164 6.45 4.79 5.47
C ARG A 164 6.28 6.31 5.44
N GLY A 165 6.97 7.00 4.53
CA GLY A 165 6.79 8.43 4.30
C GLY A 165 5.37 8.77 3.83
N LEU A 166 4.80 7.97 2.92
CA LEU A 166 3.41 8.10 2.49
C LEU A 166 2.44 7.93 3.67
N LEU A 167 2.60 6.88 4.48
CA LEU A 167 1.78 6.66 5.67
C LEU A 167 1.87 7.81 6.67
N ALA A 168 3.06 8.38 6.86
CA ALA A 168 3.24 9.54 7.74
C ALA A 168 2.50 10.80 7.24
N VAL A 169 2.29 10.96 5.93
CA VAL A 169 1.41 12.01 5.39
C VAL A 169 -0.06 11.64 5.64
N LEU A 170 -0.41 10.38 5.41
CA LEU A 170 -1.79 9.89 5.56
C LEU A 170 -2.33 9.92 6.99
N THR A 171 -1.48 10.01 8.01
CA THR A 171 -1.94 10.27 9.39
C THR A 171 -2.71 11.58 9.52
N ARG A 172 -2.44 12.56 8.65
CA ARG A 172 -3.19 13.83 8.59
C ARG A 172 -4.58 13.66 7.99
N ALA A 173 -4.81 12.55 7.29
CA ALA A 173 -6.12 12.14 6.76
C ALA A 173 -6.90 11.25 7.74
N GLY A 174 -6.39 11.05 8.96
CA GLY A 174 -6.99 10.19 9.97
C GLY A 174 -6.54 8.73 9.92
N ILE A 175 -5.62 8.34 9.02
CA ILE A 175 -5.13 6.95 8.92
C ILE A 175 -4.10 6.68 10.02
N SER A 176 -4.35 5.66 10.83
CA SER A 176 -3.39 5.14 11.82
C SER A 176 -3.41 3.62 11.78
N LEU A 177 -2.31 3.02 11.33
CA LEU A 177 -2.22 1.55 11.26
C LEU A 177 -2.09 0.93 12.66
N PRO A 178 -2.77 -0.21 12.92
CA PRO A 178 -2.48 -1.06 14.05
C PRO A 178 -1.00 -1.46 14.14
N ALA A 179 -0.52 -1.67 15.37
CA ALA A 179 0.85 -2.12 15.60
C ALA A 179 1.10 -3.48 14.90
N GLY A 180 2.24 -3.60 14.22
CA GLY A 180 2.63 -4.81 13.49
C GLY A 180 2.23 -4.81 12.00
N LEU A 181 1.37 -3.89 11.55
CA LEU A 181 1.06 -3.70 10.13
C LEU A 181 2.02 -2.71 9.47
N ASP A 182 3.30 -3.06 9.40
CA ASP A 182 4.34 -2.20 8.83
C ASP A 182 4.63 -2.53 7.35
N PRO A 183 4.84 -1.51 6.48
CA PRO A 183 5.29 -1.74 5.13
C PRO A 183 6.58 -2.57 5.07
N GLY A 184 6.57 -3.60 4.24
CA GLY A 184 7.71 -4.46 4.03
C GLY A 184 7.75 -5.73 4.89
N GLU A 185 6.75 -5.94 5.75
CA GLU A 185 6.46 -7.26 6.32
C GLU A 185 5.72 -8.13 5.30
N GLY A 186 5.99 -9.43 5.28
CA GLY A 186 5.29 -10.37 4.39
C GLY A 186 3.85 -10.62 4.82
N ALA A 187 3.00 -11.06 3.90
CA ALA A 187 1.58 -11.34 4.16
C ALA A 187 1.34 -12.25 5.38
N GLU A 188 2.20 -13.24 5.64
CA GLU A 188 2.09 -14.10 6.82
C GLU A 188 2.26 -13.34 8.14
N ARG A 189 3.25 -12.45 8.23
CA ARG A 189 3.50 -11.66 9.43
C ARG A 189 2.44 -10.59 9.64
N LEU A 190 1.98 -9.98 8.54
CA LEU A 190 0.85 -9.05 8.57
C LEU A 190 -0.40 -9.76 9.09
N GLY A 191 -0.71 -10.96 8.57
CA GLY A 191 -1.86 -11.76 9.01
C GLY A 191 -1.76 -12.21 10.46
N ALA A 192 -0.56 -12.49 10.96
CA ALA A 192 -0.35 -12.84 12.37
C ALA A 192 -0.47 -11.64 13.33
N ALA A 193 -0.21 -10.43 12.84
CA ALA A 193 -0.35 -9.19 13.62
C ALA A 193 -1.77 -8.61 13.60
N ALA A 194 -2.62 -9.13 12.70
CA ALA A 194 -3.97 -8.65 12.47
C ALA A 194 -5.02 -9.40 13.31
#